data_AF-A0A060QCN6-F1
#
_entry.id   AF-A0A060QCN6-F1
#
_cell.length_a   1.000
_cell.length_b   1.000
_cell.length_c   1.000
_cell.angle_alpha   90.00
_cell.angle_beta   90.00
_cell.angle_gamma   90.00
#
_symmetry.space_group_name_H-M   'P 1'
#
loop_
_entity.id
_entity.type
_entity.pdbx_description
1 polymer ?
#
loop_
_entity_poly.entity_id
_entity_poly.type
_entity_poly.pdbx_seq_one_letter_code
_entity_poly.pdbx_strand_id
1 'polypeptide(L)'
;MAERHEAAEAVIAATKADIRFGGNKAFYAPALDYIALPQREAFAEQSAFLNTAFHELAHWSGAEHRLARDLSNRFGTHGYGAEELVAELSACFILTELGIAPRSDHASYIGSWLALMKEDKRAIFTAARLATEAANFILPPDEAAMQPVDAELVAA
;
A
#
# COMPACT_ATOMS: atom_id res chain seq x y z
N MET A 1 0.24 -16.13 -13.98
CA MET A 1 0.22 -14.65 -14.08
C MET A 1 -1.21 -14.12 -14.04
N ALA A 2 -2.11 -14.54 -14.94
CA ALA A 2 -3.53 -14.13 -14.90
C ALA A 2 -4.21 -14.41 -13.54
N GLU A 3 -4.08 -15.63 -13.02
CA GLU A 3 -4.63 -16.03 -11.71
C GLU A 3 -4.14 -15.14 -10.54
N ARG A 4 -2.87 -14.70 -10.57
CA ARG A 4 -2.31 -13.81 -9.53
C ARG A 4 -2.88 -12.40 -9.64
N HIS A 5 -3.07 -11.90 -10.86
CA HIS A 5 -3.73 -10.61 -11.08
C HIS A 5 -5.20 -10.66 -10.66
N GLU A 6 -5.92 -11.76 -10.92
CA GLU A 6 -7.29 -11.94 -10.43
C GLU A 6 -7.36 -11.95 -8.90
N ALA A 7 -6.43 -12.61 -8.22
CA ALA A 7 -6.32 -12.55 -6.76
C ALA A 7 -6.10 -11.12 -6.27
N ALA A 8 -5.23 -10.35 -6.92
CA ALA A 8 -5.01 -8.94 -6.60
C ALA A 8 -6.27 -8.08 -6.77
N GLU A 9 -7.01 -8.27 -7.86
CA GLU A 9 -8.30 -7.59 -8.07
C GLU A 9 -9.34 -7.98 -7.00
N ALA A 10 -9.34 -9.24 -6.56
CA ALA A 10 -10.20 -9.69 -5.48
C ALA A 10 -9.86 -9.02 -4.15
N VAL A 11 -8.56 -8.84 -3.85
CA VAL A 11 -8.11 -8.05 -2.68
C VAL A 11 -8.62 -6.62 -2.78
N ILE A 12 -8.40 -5.94 -3.93
CA ILE A 12 -8.88 -4.58 -4.16
C ILE A 12 -10.40 -4.48 -3.91
N ALA A 13 -11.18 -5.40 -4.48
CA ALA A 13 -12.63 -5.42 -4.31
C ALA A 13 -13.05 -5.67 -2.85
N ALA A 14 -12.33 -6.53 -2.12
CA ALA A 14 -12.60 -6.85 -0.72
C ALA A 14 -12.40 -5.66 0.22
N THR A 15 -11.52 -4.70 -0.13
CA THR A 15 -11.32 -3.47 0.66
C THR A 15 -12.57 -2.59 0.74
N LYS A 16 -13.46 -2.68 -0.25
CA LYS A 16 -14.63 -1.81 -0.42
C LYS A 16 -14.30 -0.32 -0.52
N ALA A 17 -13.05 0.04 -0.83
CA ALA A 17 -12.68 1.42 -1.11
C ALA A 17 -13.50 1.98 -2.29
N ASP A 18 -13.92 3.23 -2.20
CA ASP A 18 -14.53 3.94 -3.33
C ASP A 18 -13.44 4.27 -4.35
N ILE A 19 -13.32 3.44 -5.40
CA ILE A 19 -12.35 3.62 -6.48
C ILE A 19 -13.06 4.15 -7.73
N ARG A 20 -12.64 5.32 -8.18
CA ARG A 20 -13.23 6.05 -9.31
C ARG A 20 -12.23 6.13 -10.45
N PHE A 21 -12.66 5.72 -11.64
CA PHE A 21 -11.82 5.72 -12.83
C PHE A 21 -12.02 6.97 -13.68
N GLY A 22 -10.93 7.62 -14.08
CA GLY A 22 -10.95 8.77 -14.97
C GLY A 22 -9.71 9.67 -14.85
N GLY A 23 -9.60 10.65 -15.74
CA GLY A 23 -8.47 11.57 -15.76
C GLY A 23 -7.13 10.89 -16.08
N ASN A 24 -6.03 11.53 -15.68
CA ASN A 24 -4.66 11.09 -15.96
C ASN A 24 -3.77 11.05 -14.70
N LYS A 25 -4.37 11.00 -13.50
CA LYS A 25 -3.67 10.96 -12.22
C LYS A 25 -4.28 9.91 -11.31
N ALA A 26 -3.42 9.24 -10.55
CA ALA A 26 -3.80 8.44 -9.40
C ALA A 26 -3.62 9.27 -8.13
N PHE A 27 -4.57 9.15 -7.19
CA PHE A 27 -4.45 9.73 -5.84
C PHE A 27 -5.57 9.20 -4.92
N TYR A 28 -5.26 9.04 -3.64
CA TYR A 28 -6.24 9.03 -2.57
C TYR A 28 -6.62 10.46 -2.17
N ALA A 29 -7.92 10.73 -1.96
CA ALA A 29 -8.45 12.01 -1.52
C ALA A 29 -8.97 11.93 -0.06
N PRO A 30 -8.14 12.24 0.96
CA PRO A 30 -8.51 12.01 2.37
C PRO A 30 -9.81 12.69 2.81
N ALA A 31 -10.07 13.91 2.34
CA ALA A 31 -11.24 14.69 2.73
C ALA A 31 -12.57 14.12 2.20
N LEU A 32 -12.51 13.38 1.09
CA LEU A 32 -13.69 12.82 0.41
C LEU A 32 -13.72 11.28 0.45
N ASP A 33 -12.69 10.68 1.05
CA ASP A 33 -12.49 9.24 1.24
C ASP A 33 -12.71 8.39 -0.03
N TYR A 34 -12.05 8.76 -1.12
CA TYR A 34 -12.07 7.97 -2.35
C TYR A 34 -10.69 7.94 -3.01
N ILE A 35 -10.47 6.93 -3.85
CA ILE A 35 -9.29 6.77 -4.69
C ILE A 35 -9.67 7.12 -6.13
N ALA A 36 -8.92 8.02 -6.77
CA ALA A 36 -8.95 8.22 -8.20
C ALA A 36 -7.85 7.36 -8.85
N LEU A 37 -8.19 6.68 -9.95
CA LEU A 37 -7.23 6.02 -10.83
C LEU A 37 -7.48 6.41 -12.29
N PRO A 38 -6.42 6.52 -13.12
CA PRO A 38 -6.59 6.54 -14.57
C PRO A 38 -7.32 5.28 -15.06
N GLN A 39 -7.87 5.36 -16.27
CA GLN A 39 -8.41 4.17 -16.95
C GLN A 39 -7.32 3.11 -17.11
N ARG A 40 -7.69 1.83 -17.04
CA ARG A 40 -6.73 0.71 -17.07
C ARG A 40 -5.88 0.70 -18.33
N GLU A 41 -6.46 1.14 -19.44
CA GLU A 41 -5.82 1.27 -20.75
C GLU A 41 -4.72 2.34 -20.77
N ALA A 42 -4.67 3.22 -19.78
CA ALA A 42 -3.58 4.19 -19.61
C ALA A 42 -2.28 3.55 -19.08
N PHE A 43 -2.33 2.31 -18.59
CA PHE A 43 -1.18 1.59 -18.07
C PHE A 43 -0.65 0.62 -19.13
N ALA A 44 0.67 0.60 -19.33
CA ALA A 44 1.32 -0.30 -20.28
C ALA A 44 1.18 -1.79 -19.90
N GLU A 45 1.05 -2.07 -18.60
CA GLU A 45 0.98 -3.42 -18.04
C GLU A 45 -0.01 -3.46 -16.87
N GLN A 46 -0.65 -4.62 -16.67
CA GLN A 46 -1.54 -4.85 -15.52
C GLN A 46 -0.81 -4.71 -14.19
N SER A 47 0.46 -5.12 -14.11
CA SER A 47 1.29 -4.97 -12.89
C SER A 47 1.52 -3.51 -12.53
N ALA A 48 1.62 -2.61 -13.52
CA ALA A 48 1.75 -1.18 -13.29
C ALA A 48 0.44 -0.60 -12.72
N PHE A 49 -0.71 -1.01 -13.27
CA PHE A 49 -2.01 -0.66 -12.71
C PHE A 49 -2.16 -1.13 -11.25
N LEU A 50 -1.86 -2.41 -10.98
CA LEU A 50 -2.01 -3.00 -9.64
C LEU A 50 -1.09 -2.33 -8.63
N ASN A 51 0.16 -2.01 -9.01
CA ASN A 51 1.08 -1.28 -8.14
C ASN A 51 0.51 0.09 -7.77
N THR A 52 0.09 0.89 -8.75
CA THR A 52 -0.54 2.18 -8.49
C THR A 52 -1.81 2.03 -7.64
N ALA A 53 -2.65 1.04 -7.90
CA ALA A 53 -3.86 0.81 -7.10
C ALA A 53 -3.54 0.48 -5.63
N PHE A 54 -2.56 -0.40 -5.37
CA PHE A 54 -2.17 -0.74 -4.01
C PHE A 54 -1.42 0.38 -3.29
N HIS A 55 -0.67 1.21 -4.02
CA HIS A 55 -0.09 2.44 -3.49
C HIS A 55 -1.18 3.38 -2.97
N GLU A 56 -2.20 3.67 -3.78
CA GLU A 56 -3.30 4.54 -3.34
C GLU A 56 -4.15 3.90 -2.23
N LEU A 57 -4.33 2.58 -2.25
CA LEU A 57 -4.96 1.85 -1.14
C LEU A 57 -4.16 1.94 0.15
N ALA A 58 -2.82 1.95 0.06
CA ALA A 58 -1.98 2.15 1.22
C ALA A 58 -2.24 3.52 1.83
N HIS A 59 -2.27 4.61 1.05
CA HIS A 59 -2.69 5.92 1.55
C HIS A 59 -4.12 5.91 2.11
N TRP A 60 -5.05 5.27 1.41
CA TRP A 60 -6.43 5.12 1.86
C TRP A 60 -6.47 4.47 3.26
N SER A 61 -5.74 3.39 3.50
CA SER A 61 -5.68 2.74 4.84
C SER A 61 -5.25 3.69 5.96
N GLY A 62 -4.55 4.78 5.65
CA GLY A 62 -4.05 5.76 6.62
C GLY A 62 -5.09 6.73 7.17
N ALA A 63 -6.32 6.76 6.66
CA ALA A 63 -7.35 7.68 7.16
C ALA A 63 -7.63 7.52 8.66
N GLU A 64 -8.12 8.60 9.29
CA GLU A 64 -8.36 8.70 10.74
C GLU A 64 -9.23 7.55 11.29
N HIS A 65 -10.24 7.12 10.54
CA HIS A 65 -11.14 6.04 10.97
C HIS A 65 -10.64 4.63 10.58
N ARG A 66 -9.40 4.51 10.10
CA ARG A 66 -8.71 3.26 9.76
C ARG A 66 -7.41 3.16 10.57
N LEU A 67 -6.23 3.33 9.97
CA LEU A 67 -4.94 3.25 10.66
C LEU A 67 -4.45 4.59 11.23
N ALA A 68 -5.20 5.68 11.01
CA ALA A 68 -4.97 6.99 11.62
C ALA A 68 -3.52 7.51 11.49
N ARG A 69 -2.94 7.38 10.29
CA ARG A 69 -1.62 7.96 9.96
C ARG A 69 -1.77 9.43 9.59
N ASP A 70 -0.70 10.21 9.75
CA ASP A 70 -0.69 11.64 9.41
C ASP A 70 -0.53 11.85 7.90
N LEU A 71 -1.68 12.07 7.23
CA LEU A 71 -1.76 12.38 5.80
C LEU A 71 -1.83 13.89 5.51
N SER A 72 -1.62 14.76 6.51
CA SER A 72 -1.79 16.22 6.36
C SER A 72 -0.54 16.93 5.81
N ASN A 73 0.56 16.19 5.68
CA ASN A 73 1.85 16.73 5.26
C ASN A 73 1.81 17.27 3.82
N ARG A 74 2.34 18.47 3.63
CA ARG A 74 2.41 19.11 2.30
C ARG A 74 3.41 18.39 1.40
N PHE A 75 3.08 18.33 0.11
CA PHE A 75 3.99 17.83 -0.92
C PHE A 75 5.40 18.40 -0.79
N GLY A 76 6.41 17.54 -0.90
CA GLY A 76 7.83 17.92 -0.83
C GLY A 76 8.38 18.12 0.60
N THR A 77 7.57 17.94 1.63
CA THR A 77 8.07 17.91 3.03
C THR A 77 8.60 16.51 3.40
N HIS A 78 9.37 16.42 4.48
CA HIS A 78 9.85 15.13 5.00
C HIS A 78 8.71 14.20 5.43
N GLY A 79 7.67 14.74 6.09
CA GLY A 79 6.50 13.96 6.49
C GLY A 79 5.75 13.39 5.30
N TYR A 80 5.64 14.17 4.22
CA TYR A 80 5.06 13.70 2.96
C TYR A 80 5.92 12.58 2.33
N GLY A 81 7.24 12.79 2.24
CA GLY A 81 8.15 11.75 1.72
C GLY A 81 8.16 10.47 2.55
N ALA A 82 7.92 10.55 3.87
CA ALA A 82 7.80 9.40 4.75
C ALA A 82 6.52 8.60 4.48
N GLU A 83 5.37 9.25 4.26
CA GLU A 83 4.12 8.55 3.93
C GLU A 83 4.15 7.96 2.51
N GLU A 84 4.78 8.62 1.54
CA GLU A 84 5.04 8.02 0.22
C GLU A 84 5.92 6.77 0.35
N LEU A 85 6.94 6.79 1.22
CA LEU A 85 7.76 5.59 1.47
C LEU A 85 6.92 4.45 2.07
N VAL A 86 5.99 4.77 2.98
CA VAL A 86 5.05 3.79 3.54
C VAL A 86 4.18 3.19 2.43
N ALA A 87 3.58 4.02 1.58
CA ALA A 87 2.69 3.58 0.51
C ALA A 87 3.40 2.66 -0.50
N GLU A 88 4.62 3.03 -0.90
CA GLU A 88 5.40 2.24 -1.86
C GLU A 88 5.86 0.90 -1.27
N LEU A 89 6.30 0.89 -0.01
CA LEU A 89 6.64 -0.36 0.68
C LEU A 89 5.41 -1.25 0.87
N SER A 90 4.24 -0.69 1.18
CA SER A 90 2.99 -1.45 1.28
C SER A 90 2.61 -2.10 -0.04
N ALA A 91 2.63 -1.34 -1.15
CA ALA A 91 2.35 -1.88 -2.48
C ALA A 91 3.33 -3.01 -2.84
N CYS A 92 4.62 -2.81 -2.52
CA CYS A 92 5.66 -3.82 -2.71
C CYS A 92 5.38 -5.11 -1.92
N PHE A 93 5.02 -5.00 -0.63
CA PHE A 93 4.72 -6.13 0.22
C PHE A 93 3.47 -6.89 -0.27
N ILE A 94 2.38 -6.18 -0.57
CA ILE A 94 1.13 -6.77 -1.04
C ILE A 94 1.35 -7.52 -2.37
N LEU A 95 2.01 -6.89 -3.34
CA LEU A 95 2.27 -7.53 -4.63
C LEU A 95 3.17 -8.76 -4.47
N THR A 96 4.19 -8.67 -3.62
CA THR A 96 5.09 -9.79 -3.34
C THR A 96 4.33 -10.96 -2.72
N GLU A 97 3.46 -10.70 -1.75
CA GLU A 97 2.60 -11.70 -1.10
C GLU A 97 1.66 -12.40 -2.11
N LEU A 98 1.15 -11.64 -3.07
CA LEU A 98 0.31 -12.16 -4.16
C LEU A 98 1.12 -12.83 -5.30
N GLY A 99 2.44 -12.93 -5.14
CA GLY A 99 3.35 -13.52 -6.13
C GLY A 99 3.49 -12.69 -7.42
N ILE A 100 3.22 -11.39 -7.37
CA ILE A 100 3.37 -10.44 -8.47
C ILE A 100 4.67 -9.66 -8.24
N ALA A 101 5.54 -9.60 -9.25
CA ALA A 101 6.76 -8.83 -9.13
C ALA A 101 6.43 -7.33 -8.96
N PRO A 102 6.86 -6.68 -7.86
CA PRO A 102 6.65 -5.26 -7.68
C PRO A 102 7.46 -4.47 -8.70
N ARG A 103 6.92 -3.34 -9.16
CA ARG A 103 7.63 -2.42 -10.04
C ARG A 103 8.19 -1.27 -9.22
N SER A 104 9.42 -0.84 -9.51
CA SER A 104 9.99 0.38 -8.96
C SER A 104 10.05 1.44 -10.05
N ASP A 105 9.10 2.36 -10.06
CA ASP A 105 9.13 3.51 -10.98
C ASP A 105 9.01 4.82 -10.17
N HIS A 106 9.96 5.02 -9.25
CA HIS A 106 9.88 6.05 -8.19
C HIS A 106 11.03 7.06 -8.25
N ALA A 107 11.47 7.43 -9.45
CA ALA A 107 12.60 8.35 -9.62
C ALA A 107 12.38 9.71 -8.90
N SER A 108 11.13 10.16 -8.74
CA SER A 108 10.79 11.43 -8.08
C SER A 108 10.98 11.44 -6.56
N TYR A 109 10.90 10.29 -5.88
CA TYR A 109 10.89 10.21 -4.41
C TYR A 109 12.17 9.63 -3.81
N ILE A 110 13.01 8.96 -4.60
CA ILE A 110 14.30 8.43 -4.14
C ILE A 110 15.17 9.52 -3.49
N GLY A 111 15.14 10.75 -4.05
CA GLY A 111 15.87 11.89 -3.49
C GLY A 111 15.44 12.26 -2.07
N SER A 112 14.13 12.30 -1.80
CA SER A 112 13.61 12.62 -0.47
C SER A 112 13.81 11.47 0.52
N TRP A 113 13.71 10.22 0.09
CA TRP A 113 14.00 9.05 0.93
C TRP A 113 15.48 8.99 1.34
N LEU A 114 16.40 9.28 0.41
CA LEU A 114 17.82 9.34 0.72
C LEU A 114 18.15 10.45 1.73
N ALA A 115 17.48 11.61 1.65
CA ALA A 115 17.62 12.67 2.63
C ALA A 115 17.10 12.22 4.01
N LEU A 116 15.90 11.63 4.04
CA LEU A 116 15.29 11.09 5.25
C LEU A 116 16.19 10.05 5.94
N MET A 117 16.77 9.12 5.19
CA MET A 117 17.65 8.07 5.73
C MET A 117 19.01 8.62 6.23
N LYS A 118 19.48 9.73 5.66
CA LYS A 118 20.70 10.42 6.16
C LYS A 118 20.45 11.09 7.50
N GLU A 119 19.27 11.66 7.69
CA GLU A 119 18.88 12.37 8.91
C GLU A 119 18.47 11.42 10.03
N ASP A 120 17.68 10.38 9.71
CA ASP A 120 17.24 9.37 10.65
C ASP A 120 17.43 7.95 10.10
N LYS A 121 18.43 7.26 10.62
CA LYS A 121 18.73 5.86 10.28
C LYS A 121 17.61 4.88 10.67
N ARG A 122 16.68 5.29 11.54
CA ARG A 122 15.52 4.49 11.95
C ARG A 122 14.30 4.72 11.07
N ALA A 123 14.31 5.75 10.22
CA ALA A 123 13.15 6.10 9.39
C ALA A 123 12.70 4.93 8.50
N ILE A 124 13.64 4.16 7.94
CA ILE A 124 13.32 2.98 7.13
C ILE A 124 12.60 1.89 7.93
N PHE A 125 12.98 1.68 9.20
CA PHE A 125 12.33 0.68 10.06
C PHE A 125 10.92 1.12 10.45
N THR A 126 10.75 2.42 10.75
CA THR A 126 9.43 3.00 11.02
C THR A 126 8.52 2.89 9.80
N ALA A 127 9.02 3.25 8.62
CA ALA A 127 8.27 3.16 7.37
C ALA A 127 7.91 1.70 7.05
N ALA A 128 8.85 0.76 7.21
CA ALA A 128 8.58 -0.67 7.02
C ALA A 128 7.50 -1.19 7.98
N ARG A 129 7.55 -0.83 9.27
CA ARG A 129 6.51 -1.21 10.25
C ARG A 129 5.13 -0.71 9.83
N LEU A 130 5.02 0.58 9.52
CA LEU A 130 3.77 1.19 9.08
C LEU A 130 3.28 0.59 7.76
N ALA A 131 4.20 0.27 6.86
CA ALA A 131 3.88 -0.35 5.59
C ALA A 131 3.35 -1.79 5.76
N THR A 132 3.91 -2.55 6.70
CA THR A 132 3.38 -3.87 7.09
C THR A 132 1.99 -3.76 7.70
N GLU A 133 1.75 -2.77 8.57
CA GLU A 133 0.42 -2.53 9.14
C GLU A 133 -0.63 -2.19 8.06
N ALA A 134 -0.27 -1.34 7.11
CA ALA A 134 -1.13 -1.03 5.96
C ALA A 134 -1.34 -2.25 5.04
N ALA A 135 -0.30 -3.03 4.77
CA ALA A 135 -0.40 -4.25 3.97
C ALA A 135 -1.34 -5.27 4.62
N ASN A 136 -1.19 -5.53 5.93
CA ASN A 136 -2.04 -6.43 6.69
C ASN A 136 -3.49 -5.95 6.81
N PHE A 137 -3.71 -4.62 6.79
CA PHE A 137 -5.06 -4.06 6.76
C PHE A 137 -5.75 -4.26 5.40
N ILE A 138 -4.99 -4.23 4.31
CA ILE A 138 -5.52 -4.36 2.94
C ILE A 138 -5.68 -5.84 2.53
N LEU A 139 -4.71 -6.68 2.88
CA LEU A 139 -4.75 -8.10 2.61
C LEU A 139 -5.87 -8.77 3.41
N PRO A 140 -6.57 -9.75 2.85
CA PRO A 140 -7.48 -10.57 3.62
C PRO A 140 -6.72 -11.28 4.74
N PRO A 141 -7.35 -11.52 5.91
CA PRO A 141 -6.72 -12.29 6.96
C PRO A 141 -6.33 -13.66 6.41
N ASP A 142 -5.10 -14.08 6.68
CA ASP A 142 -4.59 -15.38 6.28
C ASP A 142 -5.41 -16.48 6.99
N GLU A 143 -6.24 -17.20 6.24
CA GLU A 143 -7.03 -18.31 6.77
C GLU A 143 -6.13 -19.41 7.36
N ALA A 144 -4.88 -19.54 6.92
CA ALA A 144 -3.92 -20.48 7.49
C ALA A 144 -3.37 -20.03 8.85
N ALA A 145 -3.24 -18.72 9.09
CA ALA A 145 -2.81 -18.15 10.37
C ALA A 145 -3.95 -18.08 11.41
N MET A 146 -5.19 -18.26 10.97
CA MET A 146 -6.38 -18.24 11.84
C MET A 146 -6.82 -19.64 12.32
N GLN A 147 -6.03 -20.67 12.04
CA GLN A 147 -6.19 -21.96 12.73
C GLN A 147 -5.91 -21.77 14.22
N PRO A 148 -6.80 -22.21 15.12
CA PRO A 148 -6.54 -22.13 16.54
C PRO A 148 -5.23 -22.88 16.84
N VAL A 149 -4.32 -22.23 17.58
CA VAL A 149 -3.17 -22.93 18.16
C VAL A 149 -3.71 -24.12 18.95
N ASP A 150 -3.30 -25.33 18.58
CA ASP A 150 -3.74 -26.54 19.26
C ASP A 150 -3.48 -26.40 20.76
N ALA A 151 -4.57 -26.41 21.54
CA ALA A 151 -4.53 -26.25 22.99
C ALA A 151 -3.71 -27.36 23.69
N GLU A 152 -3.40 -28.45 22.98
CA GLU A 152 -2.53 -29.53 23.47
C GLU A 152 -1.04 -29.15 23.53
N LEU A 153 -0.58 -28.12 22.83
CA LEU A 153 0.85 -27.74 22.84
C LEU A 153 1.25 -26.85 24.04
N VAL A 154 0.28 -26.33 24.79
CA VAL A 154 0.51 -25.45 25.97
C VAL A 154 0.39 -26.21 27.29
N ALA A 155 0.06 -27.51 27.24
CA ALA A 155 -0.14 -28.36 28.41
C ALA A 155 0.96 -29.44 28.62
N ALA A 156 2.08 -29.35 27.91
CA ALA A 156 3.22 -30.27 28.02
C ALA A 156 4.41 -29.68 28.77
#